data_AF-A0A4P6XKK4-F1
#
_entry.id   AF-A0A4P6XKK4-F1
#
_cell.length_a   1.000
_cell.length_b   1.000
_cell.length_c   1.000
_cell.angle_alpha   90.00
_cell.angle_beta   90.00
_cell.angle_gamma   90.00
#
_symmetry.space_group_name_H-M   'P 1'
#
loop_
_entity.id
_entity.type
_entity.pdbx_description
1 polymer ?
#
loop_
_entity_poly.entity_id
_entity_poly.type
_entity_poly.pdbx_seq_one_letter_code
_entity_poly.pdbx_strand_id
1 'polypeptide(L)'
;MDLVLEAADTFLFDKAYAKLLPKDGAVARWVEEHFPTKLVANATMVSGSVNMPAPVTYLLNAVQSLQNKNDIYGKTPPNMFELSEYANQSFLSRGNLLREFITIEIITVIFGWILYFLVATLAYVFVFDKKIFNHPRYLKNQMSLEIWRAFTAIPIMVMLTAPFFLLELNGYSRLYLEVNETTGGWKAILLQLPAFILFTDCGIYFIHRILHWPTVYKNLHKPHHKWIVCTPFASHAFHPVDGWAQSLPYHLYPLIFPLNKVSYLFLFTFVNFWTVMIHDGSYWSNDPIVNGTACHTIHHLYFNYNYGQFTTLWDRLGNSYRRPDDSFFVKNEKTEEEKMWKDQTRKMEIIRGELEGKSDDRVYIEEK
;
A
#
# COMPACT_ATOMS: atom_id res chain seq x y z
N MET A 1 7.65 10.65 3.89
CA MET A 1 7.01 11.14 2.63
C MET A 1 7.45 12.56 2.29
N ASP A 2 7.57 13.43 3.29
CA ASP A 2 8.22 14.74 3.23
C ASP A 2 9.52 14.81 2.41
N LEU A 3 10.45 13.84 2.52
CA LEU A 3 11.70 13.85 1.75
C LEU A 3 11.44 13.81 0.23
N VAL A 4 10.55 12.92 -0.21
CA VAL A 4 10.20 12.77 -1.63
C VAL A 4 9.43 14.00 -2.11
N LEU A 5 8.50 14.50 -1.29
CA LEU A 5 7.74 15.71 -1.59
C LEU A 5 8.65 16.93 -1.71
N GLU A 6 9.64 17.08 -0.82
CA GLU A 6 10.64 18.15 -0.86
C GLU A 6 11.47 18.13 -2.14
N ALA A 7 11.96 16.95 -2.55
CA ALA A 7 12.68 16.83 -3.82
C ALA A 7 11.80 17.27 -4.99
N ALA A 8 10.55 16.79 -5.04
CA ALA A 8 9.62 17.11 -6.11
C ALA A 8 9.22 18.58 -6.13
N ASP A 9 8.97 19.19 -4.96
CA ASP A 9 8.68 20.62 -4.83
C ASP A 9 9.86 21.47 -5.28
N THR A 10 11.07 21.15 -4.83
CA THR A 10 12.28 21.91 -5.17
C THR A 10 12.60 21.87 -6.66
N PHE A 11 12.47 20.71 -7.32
CA PHE A 11 12.89 20.55 -8.72
C PHE A 11 11.78 20.73 -9.75
N LEU A 12 10.50 20.63 -9.37
CA LEU A 12 9.38 20.63 -10.32
C LEU A 12 8.21 21.47 -9.85
N PHE A 13 7.63 21.15 -8.69
CA PHE A 13 6.31 21.66 -8.34
C PHE A 13 6.33 23.11 -7.89
N ASP A 14 7.37 23.63 -7.22
CA ASP A 14 7.45 25.06 -6.91
C ASP A 14 7.31 25.92 -8.18
N LYS A 15 8.05 25.56 -9.24
CA LYS A 15 7.99 26.25 -10.54
C LYS A 15 6.63 26.08 -11.21
N ALA A 16 6.05 24.88 -11.15
CA ALA A 16 4.74 24.62 -11.73
C ALA A 16 3.63 25.43 -11.03
N TYR A 17 3.59 25.42 -9.70
CA TYR A 17 2.63 26.18 -8.90
C TYR A 17 2.84 27.69 -9.04
N ALA A 18 4.07 28.19 -9.07
CA ALA A 18 4.34 29.61 -9.31
C ALA A 18 3.82 30.07 -10.69
N LYS A 19 3.92 29.22 -11.71
CA LYS A 19 3.43 29.53 -13.06
C LYS A 19 1.91 29.41 -13.20
N LEU A 20 1.32 28.35 -12.66
CA LEU A 20 -0.11 28.04 -12.81
C LEU A 20 -0.99 28.82 -11.83
N LEU A 21 -0.50 29.04 -10.61
CA LEU A 21 -1.20 29.70 -9.52
C LEU A 21 -0.26 30.75 -8.88
N PRO A 22 0.13 31.80 -9.62
CA PRO A 22 0.99 32.86 -9.09
C PRO A 22 0.30 33.57 -7.92
N LYS A 23 1.10 33.98 -6.94
CA LYS A 23 0.63 34.61 -5.70
C LYS A 23 -0.25 35.84 -5.95
N ASP A 24 0.08 36.66 -6.94
CA ASP A 24 -0.67 37.87 -7.30
C ASP A 24 -1.57 37.66 -8.55
N GLY A 25 -1.88 36.40 -8.87
CA GLY A 25 -2.66 36.01 -10.03
C GLY A 25 -4.15 36.39 -9.97
N ALA A 26 -4.86 36.21 -11.08
CA ALA A 26 -6.32 36.39 -11.12
C ALA A 26 -7.06 35.43 -10.17
N VAL A 27 -6.61 34.17 -10.07
CA VAL A 27 -7.20 33.19 -9.16
C VAL A 27 -6.99 33.58 -7.71
N ALA A 28 -5.77 34.01 -7.34
CA ALA A 28 -5.47 34.45 -5.98
C ALA A 28 -6.36 35.61 -5.54
N ARG A 29 -6.46 36.66 -6.39
CA ARG A 29 -7.35 37.80 -6.14
C ARG A 29 -8.81 37.41 -6.03
N TRP A 30 -9.29 36.54 -6.93
CA TRP A 30 -10.67 36.06 -6.88
C TRP A 30 -10.97 35.31 -5.56
N VAL A 31 -10.05 34.45 -5.11
CA VAL A 31 -10.21 33.72 -3.85
C VAL A 31 -10.21 34.69 -2.65
N GLU A 32 -9.32 35.68 -2.63
CA GLU A 32 -9.27 36.69 -1.57
C GLU A 32 -10.55 37.54 -1.51
N GLU A 33 -11.11 37.90 -2.67
CA GLU A 33 -12.36 38.67 -2.76
C GLU A 33 -13.60 37.88 -2.28
N HIS A 34 -13.67 36.59 -2.61
CA HIS A 34 -14.86 35.76 -2.34
C HIS A 34 -14.77 34.96 -1.04
N PHE A 35 -13.56 34.72 -0.53
CA PHE A 35 -13.30 33.99 0.72
C PHE A 35 -12.36 34.78 1.65
N PRO A 36 -12.74 36.00 2.09
CA PRO A 36 -11.87 36.90 2.86
C PRO A 36 -11.51 36.39 4.27
N THR A 37 -12.16 35.33 4.76
CA THR A 37 -11.79 34.66 6.03
C THR A 37 -10.59 33.73 5.84
N LYS A 38 -9.74 33.64 6.87
CA LYS A 38 -8.56 32.74 7.03
C LYS A 38 -8.81 31.23 6.82
N LEU A 39 -9.94 30.80 6.25
CA LEU A 39 -10.23 29.43 5.84
C LEU A 39 -9.18 28.89 4.83
N VAL A 40 -8.63 29.76 3.99
CA VAL A 40 -7.65 29.38 2.96
C VAL A 40 -6.23 29.30 3.52
N ALA A 41 -5.95 29.95 4.65
CA ALA A 41 -4.58 30.16 5.14
C ALA A 41 -4.06 29.07 6.08
N ASN A 42 -4.91 28.26 6.73
CA ASN A 42 -4.47 27.18 7.63
C ASN A 42 -5.65 26.27 7.98
N ALA A 43 -5.93 25.26 7.16
CA ALA A 43 -6.88 24.20 7.53
C ALA A 43 -6.36 23.31 8.70
N THR A 44 -5.15 23.55 9.22
CA THR A 44 -4.62 22.97 10.46
C THR A 44 -5.04 23.71 11.74
N MET A 45 -5.76 24.83 11.65
CA MET A 45 -6.18 25.62 12.81
C MET A 45 -7.70 25.57 12.98
N VAL A 46 -8.21 24.46 13.54
CA VAL A 46 -9.47 24.50 14.32
C VAL A 46 -9.17 25.17 15.66
N SER A 47 -8.70 26.41 15.63
CA SER A 47 -8.41 27.22 16.82
C SER A 47 -9.24 28.50 16.88
N GLY A 48 -10.25 28.63 16.01
CA GLY A 48 -11.16 29.76 15.97
C GLY A 48 -12.60 29.38 16.34
N SER A 49 -13.00 29.70 17.57
CA SER A 49 -14.36 30.10 17.97
C SER A 49 -15.55 29.29 17.42
N VAL A 50 -15.53 27.96 17.51
CA VAL A 50 -16.77 27.18 17.50
C VAL A 50 -17.00 26.73 18.94
N ASN A 51 -18.14 27.10 19.53
CA ASN A 51 -18.56 26.62 20.86
C ASN A 51 -18.87 25.11 20.76
N MET A 52 -17.82 24.31 20.64
CA MET A 52 -17.91 22.86 20.58
C MET A 52 -18.16 22.30 21.99
N PRO A 53 -18.90 21.19 22.13
CA PRO A 53 -19.07 20.53 23.42
C PRO A 53 -17.73 20.20 24.08
N ALA A 54 -17.65 20.31 25.40
CA ALA A 54 -16.40 20.07 26.15
C ALA A 54 -15.68 18.75 25.81
N PRO A 55 -16.36 17.61 25.58
CA PRO A 55 -15.69 16.37 25.15
C PRO A 55 -14.97 16.50 23.81
N VAL A 56 -15.55 17.27 22.87
CA VAL A 56 -14.97 17.50 21.55
C VAL A 56 -13.76 18.41 21.65
N THR A 57 -13.86 19.50 22.42
CA THR A 57 -12.73 20.40 22.65
C THR A 57 -11.57 19.72 23.36
N TYR A 58 -11.86 18.86 24.36
CA TYR A 58 -10.84 18.06 25.03
C TYR A 58 -10.12 17.13 24.05
N LEU A 59 -10.88 16.41 23.21
CA LEU A 59 -10.31 15.51 22.21
C LEU A 59 -9.45 16.27 21.19
N LEU A 60 -9.92 17.41 20.69
CA LEU A 60 -9.17 18.25 19.74
C LEU A 60 -7.85 18.75 20.36
N ASN A 61 -7.89 19.21 21.60
CA ASN A 61 -6.67 19.64 22.32
C ASN A 61 -5.72 18.46 22.56
N ALA A 62 -6.24 17.28 22.90
CA ALA A 62 -5.43 16.08 23.06
C ALA A 62 -4.74 15.69 21.75
N VAL A 63 -5.46 15.69 20.63
CA VAL A 63 -4.88 15.44 19.30
C VAL A 63 -3.84 16.49 18.95
N GLN A 64 -4.14 17.77 19.16
CA GLN A 64 -3.22 18.87 18.88
C GLN A 64 -1.94 18.81 19.73
N SER A 65 -2.03 18.27 20.95
CA SER A 65 -0.86 18.05 21.82
C SER A 65 0.13 17.01 21.28
N LEU A 66 -0.32 16.13 20.38
CA LEU A 66 0.53 15.13 19.71
C LEU A 66 1.32 15.72 18.53
N GLN A 67 0.97 16.91 18.07
CA GLN A 67 1.58 17.52 16.89
C GLN A 67 2.98 18.06 17.21
N ASN A 68 3.99 17.53 16.51
CA ASN A 68 5.33 18.08 16.52
C ASN A 68 5.41 19.30 15.58
N LYS A 69 5.43 20.49 16.16
CA LYS A 69 5.51 21.76 15.41
C LYS A 69 6.81 21.94 14.62
N ASN A 70 7.87 21.21 14.99
CA ASN A 70 9.15 21.25 14.31
C ASN A 70 9.25 20.29 13.12
N ASP A 71 8.17 19.57 12.79
CA ASP A 71 8.10 18.63 11.67
C ASP A 71 6.88 18.92 10.77
N ILE A 72 6.46 20.18 10.67
CA ILE A 72 5.38 20.61 9.78
C ILE A 72 5.97 21.04 8.43
N TYR A 73 5.66 20.27 7.40
CA TYR A 73 6.11 20.49 6.04
C TYR A 73 5.78 21.91 5.54
N GLY A 74 6.75 22.51 4.84
CA GLY A 74 6.63 23.86 4.30
C GLY A 74 6.59 25.00 5.34
N LYS A 75 6.62 24.70 6.64
CA LYS A 75 6.75 25.68 7.73
C LYS A 75 8.07 25.56 8.49
N THR A 76 8.69 24.40 8.44
CA THR A 76 10.02 24.14 9.00
C THR A 76 11.07 24.17 7.90
N PRO A 77 12.35 24.40 8.24
CA PRO A 77 13.43 24.30 7.26
C PRO A 77 13.41 22.94 6.55
N PRO A 78 13.66 22.91 5.22
CA PRO A 78 13.72 21.66 4.47
C PRO A 78 14.87 20.77 4.97
N ASN A 79 14.72 19.45 4.81
CA ASN A 79 15.65 18.45 5.31
C ASN A 79 16.87 18.25 4.41
N MET A 80 16.69 18.32 3.08
CA MET A 80 17.68 17.91 2.07
C MET A 80 18.13 19.03 1.15
N PHE A 81 17.23 19.94 0.77
CA PHE A 81 17.50 20.96 -0.24
C PHE A 81 17.15 22.35 0.24
N GLU A 82 17.91 23.36 -0.19
CA GLU A 82 17.51 24.76 0.01
C GLU A 82 16.17 25.07 -0.69
N LEU A 83 15.44 26.06 -0.17
CA LEU A 83 14.19 26.50 -0.79
C LEU A 83 14.46 27.04 -2.20
N SER A 84 13.69 26.58 -3.17
CA SER A 84 13.82 27.09 -4.54
C SER A 84 13.42 28.57 -4.62
N GLU A 85 13.91 29.27 -5.65
CA GLU A 85 13.53 30.67 -5.93
C GLU A 85 12.01 30.83 -6.12
N TYR A 86 11.29 29.78 -6.53
CA TYR A 86 9.86 29.77 -6.79
C TYR A 86 9.01 29.39 -5.57
N ALA A 87 9.62 28.92 -4.47
CA ALA A 87 8.91 28.32 -3.33
C ALA A 87 7.83 29.23 -2.72
N ASN A 88 8.05 30.55 -2.76
CA ASN A 88 7.16 31.58 -2.21
C ASN A 88 6.39 32.38 -3.28
N GLN A 89 6.47 31.99 -4.55
CA GLN A 89 5.86 32.73 -5.67
C GLN A 89 4.45 32.24 -6.03
N SER A 90 3.99 31.14 -5.44
CA SER A 90 2.63 30.63 -5.64
C SER A 90 1.66 31.11 -4.56
N PHE A 91 0.39 31.26 -4.93
CA PHE A 91 -0.74 31.41 -4.00
C PHE A 91 -0.87 30.22 -3.04
N LEU A 92 -0.51 29.02 -3.48
CA LEU A 92 -0.48 27.83 -2.63
C LEU A 92 0.96 27.58 -2.14
N SER A 93 1.26 28.03 -0.92
CA SER A 93 2.55 27.75 -0.26
C SER A 93 2.76 26.25 -0.04
N ARG A 94 4.02 25.79 0.13
CA ARG A 94 4.32 24.38 0.42
C ARG A 94 3.55 23.80 1.61
N GLY A 95 3.33 24.58 2.67
CA GLY A 95 2.54 24.17 3.85
C GLY A 95 1.02 24.30 3.71
N ASN A 96 0.50 24.50 2.49
CA ASN A 96 -0.93 24.54 2.23
C ASN A 96 -1.46 23.11 2.00
N LEU A 97 -2.45 22.68 2.79
CA LEU A 97 -2.97 21.30 2.75
C LEU A 97 -3.48 20.88 1.36
N LEU A 98 -4.06 21.79 0.58
CA LEU A 98 -4.56 21.44 -0.77
C LEU A 98 -3.39 21.16 -1.71
N ARG A 99 -2.32 21.97 -1.65
CA ARG A 99 -1.10 21.71 -2.40
C ARG A 99 -0.42 20.43 -1.93
N GLU A 100 -0.28 20.22 -0.63
CA GLU A 100 0.28 18.98 -0.08
C GLU A 100 -0.48 17.76 -0.60
N PHE A 101 -1.82 17.79 -0.51
CA PHE A 101 -2.69 16.72 -0.99
C PHE A 101 -2.52 16.46 -2.49
N ILE A 102 -2.63 17.50 -3.33
CA ILE A 102 -2.52 17.34 -4.80
C ILE A 102 -1.14 16.81 -5.18
N THR A 103 -0.08 17.38 -4.61
CA THR A 103 1.29 17.03 -4.97
C THR A 103 1.65 15.62 -4.48
N ILE A 104 1.29 15.27 -3.24
CA ILE A 104 1.58 13.93 -2.70
C ILE A 104 0.78 12.85 -3.43
N GLU A 105 -0.46 13.14 -3.83
CA GLU A 105 -1.29 12.26 -4.65
C GLU A 105 -0.60 11.98 -5.99
N ILE A 106 -0.22 13.02 -6.73
CA ILE A 106 0.43 12.89 -8.04
C ILE A 106 1.72 12.08 -7.93
N ILE A 107 2.60 12.44 -6.99
CA ILE A 107 3.90 11.77 -6.83
C ILE A 107 3.70 10.31 -6.47
N THR A 108 2.82 10.02 -5.50
CA THR A 108 2.67 8.65 -5.00
C THR A 108 1.97 7.75 -6.00
N VAL A 109 1.01 8.27 -6.79
CA VAL A 109 0.40 7.51 -7.89
C VAL A 109 1.43 7.17 -8.97
N ILE A 110 2.21 8.15 -9.41
CA ILE A 110 3.26 7.93 -10.42
C ILE A 110 4.30 6.94 -9.90
N PHE A 111 4.77 7.13 -8.66
CA PHE A 111 5.71 6.23 -8.02
C PHE A 111 5.15 4.81 -7.89
N GLY A 112 3.89 4.67 -7.45
CA GLY A 112 3.20 3.39 -7.32
C GLY A 112 3.11 2.65 -8.65
N TRP A 113 2.75 3.35 -9.74
CA TRP A 113 2.77 2.75 -11.09
C TRP A 113 4.17 2.35 -11.53
N ILE A 114 5.18 3.23 -11.38
CA ILE A 114 6.55 2.91 -11.76
C ILE A 114 7.04 1.68 -11.00
N LEU A 115 6.85 1.65 -9.68
CA LEU A 115 7.29 0.54 -8.84
C LEU A 115 6.56 -0.75 -9.19
N TYR A 116 5.23 -0.71 -9.35
CA TYR A 116 4.43 -1.85 -9.75
C TYR A 116 4.89 -2.41 -11.11
N PHE A 117 4.96 -1.58 -12.14
CA PHE A 117 5.36 -2.04 -13.48
C PHE A 117 6.80 -2.51 -13.51
N LEU A 118 7.72 -1.82 -12.82
CA LEU A 118 9.12 -2.21 -12.75
C LEU A 118 9.25 -3.59 -12.08
N VAL A 119 8.75 -3.76 -10.87
CA VAL A 119 8.93 -5.00 -10.12
C VAL A 119 8.15 -6.16 -10.75
N ALA A 120 6.89 -5.95 -11.16
CA ALA A 120 6.11 -7.00 -11.81
C ALA A 120 6.73 -7.43 -13.14
N THR A 121 7.30 -6.51 -13.92
CA THR A 121 8.00 -6.86 -15.17
C THR A 121 9.30 -7.60 -14.88
N LEU A 122 10.10 -7.17 -13.89
CA LEU A 122 11.32 -7.89 -13.51
C LEU A 122 10.99 -9.31 -13.01
N ALA A 123 9.99 -9.46 -12.14
CA ALA A 123 9.53 -10.76 -11.68
C ALA A 123 9.04 -11.63 -12.86
N TYR A 124 8.27 -11.05 -13.79
CA TYR A 124 7.79 -11.74 -14.99
C TYR A 124 8.93 -12.24 -15.90
N VAL A 125 9.98 -11.42 -16.10
CA VAL A 125 11.10 -11.74 -16.98
C VAL A 125 12.01 -12.79 -16.34
N PHE A 126 12.37 -12.60 -15.06
CA PHE A 126 13.47 -13.32 -14.42
C PHE A 126 13.05 -14.46 -13.48
N VAL A 127 11.83 -14.43 -12.92
CA VAL A 127 11.44 -15.34 -11.82
C VAL A 127 10.18 -16.17 -12.12
N PHE A 128 9.21 -15.57 -12.82
CA PHE A 128 7.89 -16.15 -13.07
C PHE A 128 7.95 -17.46 -13.86
N ASP A 129 7.25 -18.48 -13.37
CA ASP A 129 7.11 -19.76 -14.08
C ASP A 129 6.07 -19.64 -15.22
N LYS A 130 6.56 -19.49 -16.45
CA LYS A 130 5.72 -19.39 -17.65
C LYS A 130 4.88 -20.63 -17.93
N LYS A 131 5.12 -21.77 -17.27
CA LYS A 131 4.23 -22.94 -17.38
C LYS A 131 2.82 -22.66 -16.89
N ILE A 132 2.65 -21.70 -15.98
CA ILE A 132 1.36 -21.27 -15.45
C ILE A 132 0.35 -20.90 -16.54
N PHE A 133 0.82 -20.44 -17.71
CA PHE A 133 -0.05 -20.15 -18.84
C PHE A 133 -0.82 -21.37 -19.37
N ASN A 134 -0.35 -22.59 -19.08
CA ASN A 134 -1.02 -23.83 -19.45
C ASN A 134 -1.93 -24.37 -18.34
N HIS A 135 -2.04 -23.69 -17.20
CA HIS A 135 -2.88 -24.15 -16.10
C HIS A 135 -4.36 -24.09 -16.51
N PRO A 136 -5.19 -25.12 -16.23
CA PRO A 136 -6.61 -25.17 -16.63
C PRO A 136 -7.47 -24.00 -16.13
N ARG A 137 -7.00 -23.33 -15.09
CA ARG A 137 -7.66 -22.18 -14.45
C ARG A 137 -7.02 -20.83 -14.76
N TYR A 138 -6.15 -20.77 -15.75
CA TYR A 138 -5.67 -19.52 -16.29
C TYR A 138 -6.78 -18.82 -17.11
N LEU A 139 -7.02 -17.54 -16.86
CA LEU A 139 -8.10 -16.79 -17.50
C LEU A 139 -7.70 -16.27 -18.89
N LYS A 140 -8.70 -16.13 -19.76
CA LYS A 140 -8.50 -15.47 -21.06
C LYS A 140 -8.08 -14.02 -20.85
N ASN A 141 -6.94 -13.62 -21.45
CA ASN A 141 -6.34 -12.29 -21.33
C ASN A 141 -6.01 -11.88 -19.87
N GLN A 142 -5.72 -12.84 -18.99
CA GLN A 142 -5.57 -12.60 -17.56
C GLN A 142 -4.60 -11.46 -17.22
N MET A 143 -3.38 -11.47 -17.77
CA MET A 143 -2.40 -10.40 -17.49
C MET A 143 -2.92 -9.01 -17.85
N SER A 144 -3.63 -8.86 -18.97
CA SER A 144 -4.21 -7.56 -19.35
C SER A 144 -5.29 -7.11 -18.36
N LEU A 145 -6.10 -8.05 -17.87
CA LEU A 145 -7.13 -7.77 -16.86
C LEU A 145 -6.50 -7.41 -15.50
N GLU A 146 -5.46 -8.13 -15.09
CA GLU A 146 -4.69 -7.87 -13.88
C GLU A 146 -4.06 -6.48 -13.92
N ILE A 147 -3.35 -6.16 -15.01
CA ILE A 147 -2.73 -4.84 -15.22
C ILE A 147 -3.77 -3.73 -15.20
N TRP A 148 -4.88 -3.89 -15.93
CA TRP A 148 -5.94 -2.88 -15.96
C TRP A 148 -6.55 -2.64 -14.57
N ARG A 149 -6.78 -3.73 -13.82
CA ARG A 149 -7.31 -3.65 -12.47
C ARG A 149 -6.34 -2.93 -11.53
N ALA A 150 -5.05 -3.28 -11.58
CA ALA A 150 -4.04 -2.64 -10.75
C ALA A 150 -3.86 -1.15 -11.11
N PHE A 151 -3.75 -0.85 -12.41
CA PHE A 151 -3.57 0.51 -12.91
C PHE A 151 -4.69 1.45 -12.45
N THR A 152 -5.95 0.99 -12.50
CA THR A 152 -7.11 1.77 -12.06
C THR A 152 -7.29 1.78 -10.53
N ALA A 153 -6.83 0.76 -9.81
CA ALA A 153 -6.95 0.70 -8.36
C ALA A 153 -5.92 1.56 -7.63
N ILE A 154 -4.68 1.65 -8.13
CA ILE A 154 -3.59 2.40 -7.50
C ILE A 154 -3.96 3.85 -7.17
N PRO A 155 -4.52 4.66 -8.08
CA PRO A 155 -4.93 6.03 -7.76
C PRO A 155 -5.92 6.11 -6.60
N ILE A 156 -6.93 5.23 -6.58
CA ILE A 156 -7.95 5.26 -5.53
C ILE A 156 -7.35 4.81 -4.19
N MET A 157 -6.42 3.85 -4.18
CA MET A 157 -5.70 3.48 -2.97
C MET A 157 -4.88 4.64 -2.41
N VAL A 158 -4.14 5.35 -3.27
CA VAL A 158 -3.32 6.49 -2.86
C VAL A 158 -4.21 7.59 -2.28
N MET A 159 -5.35 7.89 -2.93
CA MET A 159 -6.34 8.84 -2.41
C MET A 159 -6.85 8.46 -1.01
N LEU A 160 -7.12 7.18 -0.76
CA LEU A 160 -7.53 6.70 0.57
C LEU A 160 -6.38 6.74 1.59
N THR A 161 -5.13 6.63 1.14
CA THR A 161 -3.93 6.77 1.98
C THR A 161 -3.56 8.23 2.25
N ALA A 162 -3.94 9.17 1.37
CA ALA A 162 -3.54 10.57 1.45
C ALA A 162 -3.78 11.24 2.82
N PRO A 163 -4.89 10.96 3.56
CA PRO A 163 -5.05 11.47 4.93
C PRO A 163 -3.90 11.10 5.88
N PHE A 164 -3.34 9.90 5.77
CA PHE A 164 -2.21 9.45 6.58
C PHE A 164 -0.93 10.19 6.20
N PHE A 165 -0.68 10.39 4.90
CA PHE A 165 0.44 11.22 4.47
C PHE A 165 0.31 12.67 4.92
N LEU A 166 -0.89 13.25 4.88
CA LEU A 166 -1.11 14.60 5.40
C LEU A 166 -0.86 14.68 6.90
N LEU A 167 -1.25 13.66 7.68
CA LEU A 167 -0.91 13.58 9.11
C LEU A 167 0.61 13.52 9.31
N GLU A 168 1.32 12.69 8.53
CA GLU A 168 2.78 12.63 8.56
C GLU A 168 3.42 14.00 8.27
N LEU A 169 3.00 14.66 7.18
CA LEU A 169 3.52 15.96 6.73
C LEU A 169 3.22 17.09 7.71
N ASN A 170 2.12 16.98 8.47
CA ASN A 170 1.72 18.01 9.44
C ASN A 170 2.18 17.69 10.87
N GLY A 171 3.20 16.85 11.03
CA GLY A 171 3.89 16.63 12.30
C GLY A 171 3.17 15.70 13.28
N TYR A 172 2.21 14.89 12.83
CA TYR A 172 1.54 13.90 13.70
C TYR A 172 2.22 12.53 13.70
N SER A 173 3.23 12.32 12.86
CA SER A 173 4.03 11.10 12.87
C SER A 173 5.16 11.16 13.90
N ARG A 174 5.71 9.99 14.21
CA ARG A 174 6.94 9.79 14.99
C ARG A 174 8.13 9.50 14.07
N LEU A 175 8.06 9.99 12.83
CA LEU A 175 9.16 9.88 11.89
C LEU A 175 10.33 10.74 12.34
N TYR A 176 11.55 10.25 12.15
CA TYR A 176 12.76 11.00 12.46
C TYR A 176 13.84 10.77 11.42
N LEU A 177 14.70 11.76 11.18
CA LEU A 177 15.81 11.64 10.25
C LEU A 177 17.14 11.33 10.97
N GLU A 178 17.39 12.05 12.06
CA GLU A 178 18.66 12.02 12.79
C GLU A 178 18.97 10.66 13.44
N VAL A 179 20.21 10.19 13.29
CA VAL A 179 20.69 8.95 13.91
C VAL A 179 21.75 9.31 14.95
N ASN A 180 21.33 9.44 16.20
CA ASN A 180 22.20 9.83 17.33
C ASN A 180 21.73 9.15 18.63
N GLU A 181 22.41 9.43 19.76
CA GLU A 181 22.08 8.81 21.06
C GLU A 181 20.64 9.08 21.51
N THR A 182 20.10 10.27 21.22
CA THR A 182 18.72 10.64 21.61
C THR A 182 17.65 9.89 20.82
N THR A 183 17.98 9.43 19.60
CA THR A 183 17.09 8.60 18.78
C THR A 183 17.39 7.10 18.92
N GLY A 184 18.30 6.71 19.83
CA GLY A 184 18.73 5.33 20.04
C GLY A 184 19.74 4.80 19.02
N GLY A 185 20.23 5.66 18.12
CA GLY A 185 21.28 5.37 17.15
C GLY A 185 20.98 4.19 16.22
N TRP A 186 22.03 3.55 15.73
CA TRP A 186 21.92 2.38 14.83
C TRP A 186 21.19 1.19 15.46
N LYS A 187 21.21 1.06 16.79
CA LYS A 187 20.47 0.01 17.49
C LYS A 187 18.96 0.17 17.29
N ALA A 188 18.44 1.39 17.39
CA ALA A 188 17.03 1.68 17.10
C ALA A 188 16.70 1.37 15.63
N ILE A 189 17.58 1.73 14.69
CA ILE A 189 17.42 1.40 13.26
C ILE A 189 17.33 -0.11 13.01
N LEU A 190 18.16 -0.91 13.68
CA LEU A 190 18.15 -2.37 13.50
C LEU A 190 16.92 -3.01 14.14
N LEU A 191 16.47 -2.52 15.30
CA LEU A 191 15.32 -3.08 16.02
C LEU A 191 13.97 -2.69 15.42
N GLN A 192 13.87 -1.50 14.81
CA GLN A 192 12.60 -1.05 14.21
C GLN A 192 12.22 -1.87 12.96
N LEU A 193 13.17 -2.46 12.23
CA LEU A 193 12.87 -3.27 11.03
C LEU A 193 12.05 -4.54 11.36
N PRO A 194 12.52 -5.44 12.25
CA PRO A 194 11.71 -6.60 12.65
C PRO A 194 10.45 -6.19 13.41
N ALA A 195 10.48 -5.11 14.19
CA ALA A 195 9.28 -4.60 14.87
C ALA A 195 8.21 -4.14 13.86
N PHE A 196 8.62 -3.44 12.80
CA PHE A 196 7.75 -3.04 11.70
C PHE A 196 7.16 -4.25 10.99
N ILE A 197 7.98 -5.25 10.63
CA ILE A 197 7.49 -6.47 9.98
C ILE A 197 6.49 -7.20 10.89
N LEU A 198 6.81 -7.41 12.16
CA LEU A 198 5.90 -8.10 13.09
C LEU A 198 4.56 -7.37 13.29
N PHE A 199 4.60 -6.03 13.45
CA PHE A 199 3.39 -5.22 13.61
C PHE A 199 2.53 -5.25 12.35
N THR A 200 3.16 -5.07 11.20
CA THR A 200 2.45 -4.96 9.93
C THR A 200 1.91 -6.31 9.47
N ASP A 201 2.68 -7.40 9.62
CA ASP A 201 2.23 -8.77 9.36
C ASP A 201 1.02 -9.14 10.24
N CYS A 202 1.02 -8.71 11.51
CA CYS A 202 -0.12 -8.89 12.43
C CYS A 202 -1.36 -8.15 11.94
N GLY A 203 -1.22 -6.85 11.65
CA GLY A 203 -2.33 -6.03 11.18
C GLY A 203 -2.92 -6.57 9.88
N ILE A 204 -2.07 -6.94 8.94
CA ILE A 204 -2.48 -7.51 7.65
C ILE A 204 -3.17 -8.84 7.84
N TYR A 205 -2.63 -9.73 8.68
CA TYR A 205 -3.27 -11.00 8.99
C TYR A 205 -4.74 -10.83 9.42
N PHE A 206 -5.01 -9.92 10.36
CA PHE A 206 -6.38 -9.68 10.83
C PHE A 206 -7.26 -9.04 9.75
N ILE A 207 -6.74 -8.04 9.03
CA ILE A 207 -7.49 -7.37 7.96
C ILE A 207 -7.81 -8.35 6.84
N HIS A 208 -6.84 -9.14 6.42
CA HIS A 208 -6.98 -10.16 5.39
C HIS A 208 -7.97 -11.25 5.82
N ARG A 209 -7.91 -11.71 7.07
CA ARG A 209 -8.92 -12.64 7.60
C ARG A 209 -10.33 -12.05 7.62
N ILE A 210 -10.48 -10.76 7.92
CA ILE A 210 -11.78 -10.04 7.84
C ILE A 210 -12.24 -9.91 6.38
N LEU A 211 -11.32 -9.67 5.45
CA LEU A 211 -11.61 -9.61 4.01
C LEU A 211 -12.15 -10.95 3.48
N HIS A 212 -11.87 -12.06 4.16
CA HIS A 212 -12.47 -13.38 3.88
C HIS A 212 -13.79 -13.66 4.60
N TRP A 213 -14.31 -12.73 5.41
CA TRP A 213 -15.68 -12.84 5.92
C TRP A 213 -16.65 -12.79 4.72
N PRO A 214 -17.58 -13.74 4.55
CA PRO A 214 -18.48 -13.85 3.38
C PRO A 214 -18.99 -12.55 2.75
N THR A 215 -19.49 -11.59 3.54
CA THR A 215 -20.02 -10.32 3.02
C THR A 215 -18.93 -9.35 2.57
N VAL A 216 -17.81 -9.31 3.28
CA VAL A 216 -16.65 -8.47 2.93
C VAL A 216 -15.96 -9.06 1.71
N TYR A 217 -15.75 -10.38 1.70
CA TYR A 217 -15.17 -11.14 0.61
C TYR A 217 -15.90 -10.86 -0.69
N LYS A 218 -17.21 -11.08 -0.73
CA LYS A 218 -18.01 -10.92 -1.96
C LYS A 218 -17.86 -9.53 -2.59
N ASN A 219 -17.73 -8.48 -1.77
CA ASN A 219 -17.71 -7.10 -2.23
C ASN A 219 -16.29 -6.57 -2.51
N LEU A 220 -15.30 -6.95 -1.69
CA LEU A 220 -13.97 -6.34 -1.70
C LEU A 220 -12.88 -7.30 -2.18
N HIS A 221 -12.87 -8.55 -1.69
CA HIS A 221 -11.73 -9.44 -1.86
C HIS A 221 -11.90 -10.49 -2.97
N LYS A 222 -13.14 -10.84 -3.31
CA LYS A 222 -13.47 -11.71 -4.45
C LYS A 222 -12.83 -11.24 -5.77
N PRO A 223 -12.78 -9.93 -6.10
CA PRO A 223 -12.07 -9.46 -7.29
C PRO A 223 -10.58 -9.83 -7.33
N HIS A 224 -9.91 -9.89 -6.17
CA HIS A 224 -8.52 -10.36 -6.07
C HIS A 224 -8.44 -11.88 -6.27
N HIS A 225 -9.32 -12.61 -5.58
CA HIS A 225 -9.45 -14.07 -5.69
C HIS A 225 -10.02 -14.56 -7.04
N LYS A 226 -10.28 -13.64 -7.96
CA LYS A 226 -10.55 -13.98 -9.35
C LYS A 226 -9.33 -14.66 -9.98
N TRP A 227 -8.12 -14.25 -9.59
CA TRP A 227 -6.83 -14.71 -10.12
C TRP A 227 -6.35 -15.99 -9.43
N ILE A 228 -7.09 -17.09 -9.56
CA ILE A 228 -6.78 -18.37 -8.87
C ILE A 228 -5.34 -18.84 -9.11
N VAL A 229 -4.84 -18.66 -10.33
CA VAL A 229 -3.42 -18.85 -10.63
C VAL A 229 -2.85 -17.50 -11.02
N CYS A 230 -2.07 -16.92 -10.11
CA CYS A 230 -1.58 -15.57 -10.24
C CYS A 230 -0.44 -15.44 -11.24
N THR A 231 -0.34 -14.25 -11.84
CA THR A 231 0.94 -13.75 -12.37
C THR A 231 1.47 -12.65 -11.44
N PRO A 232 2.72 -12.17 -11.61
CA PRO A 232 3.25 -11.06 -10.81
C PRO A 232 2.38 -9.79 -10.90
N PHE A 233 1.65 -9.63 -12.00
CA PHE A 233 0.73 -8.50 -12.22
C PHE A 233 -0.56 -8.60 -11.38
N ALA A 234 -0.90 -9.77 -10.85
CA ALA A 234 -2.05 -9.97 -9.96
C ALA A 234 -1.88 -9.29 -8.58
N SER A 235 -0.63 -9.02 -8.18
CA SER A 235 -0.25 -8.53 -6.86
C SER A 235 -1.01 -7.29 -6.37
N HIS A 236 -1.38 -6.40 -7.30
CA HIS A 236 -2.12 -5.16 -7.00
C HIS A 236 -3.50 -5.12 -7.70
N ALA A 237 -3.92 -6.25 -8.28
CA ALA A 237 -5.15 -6.38 -9.06
C ALA A 237 -6.37 -6.72 -8.17
N PHE A 238 -6.64 -5.90 -7.15
CA PHE A 238 -7.73 -6.10 -6.19
C PHE A 238 -8.74 -4.95 -6.21
N HIS A 239 -9.73 -4.94 -5.32
CA HIS A 239 -10.56 -3.76 -5.09
C HIS A 239 -9.73 -2.67 -4.39
N PRO A 240 -9.88 -1.37 -4.70
CA PRO A 240 -9.04 -0.34 -4.08
C PRO A 240 -9.12 -0.30 -2.55
N VAL A 241 -10.33 -0.45 -1.99
CA VAL A 241 -10.52 -0.52 -0.53
C VAL A 241 -9.86 -1.76 0.10
N ASP A 242 -9.77 -2.87 -0.64
CA ASP A 242 -9.09 -4.08 -0.18
C ASP A 242 -7.58 -3.82 -0.07
N GLY A 243 -6.95 -3.36 -1.16
CA GLY A 243 -5.53 -3.01 -1.16
C GLY A 243 -5.15 -1.94 -0.15
N TRP A 244 -5.96 -0.88 -0.03
CA TRP A 244 -5.77 0.16 0.98
C TRP A 244 -5.90 -0.37 2.40
N ALA A 245 -6.90 -1.21 2.67
CA ALA A 245 -7.08 -1.79 4.01
C ALA A 245 -5.88 -2.64 4.38
N GLN A 246 -5.38 -3.47 3.47
CA GLN A 246 -4.18 -4.28 3.70
C GLN A 246 -2.92 -3.41 3.83
N SER A 247 -2.82 -2.24 3.19
CA SER A 247 -1.66 -1.35 3.37
C SER A 247 -1.71 -0.50 4.65
N LEU A 248 -2.89 -0.37 5.27
CA LEU A 248 -3.11 0.50 6.42
C LEU A 248 -2.12 0.30 7.59
N PRO A 249 -1.75 -0.93 8.00
CA PRO A 249 -0.78 -1.14 9.08
C PRO A 249 0.58 -0.46 8.82
N TYR A 250 1.02 -0.36 7.57
CA TYR A 250 2.27 0.31 7.20
C TYR A 250 2.23 1.81 7.50
N HIS A 251 1.07 2.44 7.34
CA HIS A 251 0.85 3.86 7.58
C HIS A 251 0.51 4.17 9.04
N LEU A 252 -0.10 3.21 9.76
CA LEU A 252 -0.34 3.35 11.20
C LEU A 252 0.93 3.24 12.03
N TYR A 253 1.89 2.40 11.59
CA TYR A 253 3.14 2.20 12.33
C TYR A 253 3.87 3.51 12.65
N PRO A 254 4.19 4.41 11.68
CA PRO A 254 4.90 5.65 11.98
C PRO A 254 4.08 6.66 12.77
N LEU A 255 2.75 6.50 12.90
CA LEU A 255 1.93 7.34 13.78
C LEU A 255 2.04 6.91 15.25
N ILE A 256 2.32 5.62 15.49
CA ILE A 256 2.32 5.02 16.83
C ILE A 256 3.74 4.83 17.36
N PHE A 257 4.67 4.41 16.50
CA PHE A 257 6.03 4.04 16.85
C PHE A 257 7.06 4.92 16.14
N PRO A 258 8.21 5.22 16.78
CA PRO A 258 9.32 5.86 16.10
C PRO A 258 9.77 5.04 14.89
N LEU A 259 9.97 5.71 13.77
CA LEU A 259 10.50 5.08 12.55
C LEU A 259 11.41 6.06 11.80
N ASN A 260 12.61 5.62 11.44
CA ASN A 260 13.50 6.47 10.67
C ASN A 260 12.94 6.73 9.25
N LYS A 261 12.99 7.97 8.77
CA LYS A 261 12.45 8.40 7.47
C LYS A 261 13.03 7.60 6.29
N VAL A 262 14.33 7.29 6.31
CA VAL A 262 14.99 6.49 5.25
C VAL A 262 14.59 5.03 5.36
N SER A 263 14.56 4.46 6.57
CA SER A 263 14.07 3.09 6.78
C SER A 263 12.61 2.93 6.36
N TYR A 264 11.76 3.94 6.58
CA TYR A 264 10.37 3.92 6.14
C TYR A 264 10.26 3.84 4.61
N LEU A 265 11.03 4.64 3.87
CA LEU A 265 11.05 4.58 2.39
C LEU A 265 11.57 3.23 1.88
N PHE A 266 12.60 2.69 2.51
CA PHE A 266 13.11 1.35 2.20
C PHE A 266 12.04 0.27 2.45
N LEU A 267 11.39 0.29 3.62
CA LEU A 267 10.36 -0.67 3.99
C LEU A 267 9.13 -0.55 3.07
N PHE A 268 8.72 0.66 2.70
CA PHE A 268 7.65 0.88 1.72
C PHE A 268 7.97 0.22 0.39
N THR A 269 9.21 0.35 -0.09
CA THR A 269 9.67 -0.31 -1.32
C THR A 269 9.74 -1.83 -1.17
N PHE A 270 10.28 -2.31 -0.04
CA PHE A 270 10.40 -3.74 0.27
C PHE A 270 9.03 -4.44 0.32
N VAL A 271 8.03 -3.83 0.97
CA VAL A 271 6.66 -4.33 1.04
C VAL A 271 6.06 -4.54 -0.35
N ASN A 272 6.20 -3.55 -1.23
CA ASN A 272 5.69 -3.61 -2.60
C ASN A 272 6.43 -4.71 -3.39
N PHE A 273 7.75 -4.79 -3.23
CA PHE A 273 8.55 -5.86 -3.82
C PHE A 273 8.06 -7.24 -3.38
N TRP A 274 7.93 -7.44 -2.07
CA TRP A 274 7.44 -8.69 -1.49
C TRP A 274 6.05 -9.08 -1.99
N THR A 275 5.14 -8.10 -2.04
CA THR A 275 3.76 -8.29 -2.52
C THR A 275 3.74 -8.81 -3.96
N VAL A 276 4.66 -8.37 -4.82
CA VAL A 276 4.79 -8.93 -6.17
C VAL A 276 5.35 -10.36 -6.15
N MET A 277 6.43 -10.58 -5.39
CA MET A 277 7.14 -11.86 -5.37
C MET A 277 6.26 -13.03 -4.89
N ILE A 278 5.38 -12.83 -3.90
CA ILE A 278 4.49 -13.91 -3.43
C ILE A 278 3.42 -14.33 -4.46
N HIS A 279 3.27 -13.60 -5.58
CA HIS A 279 2.34 -13.91 -6.68
C HIS A 279 3.05 -14.43 -7.95
N ASP A 280 4.36 -14.67 -7.91
CA ASP A 280 5.16 -15.02 -9.08
C ASP A 280 5.07 -16.50 -9.50
N GLY A 281 4.31 -17.32 -8.77
CA GLY A 281 4.17 -18.75 -9.05
C GLY A 281 5.46 -19.58 -8.98
N SER A 282 6.54 -19.00 -8.47
CA SER A 282 7.87 -19.59 -8.39
C SER A 282 8.14 -20.09 -6.96
N TYR A 283 8.09 -21.40 -6.76
CA TYR A 283 8.15 -22.03 -5.43
C TYR A 283 9.59 -22.31 -4.97
N TRP A 284 10.36 -21.27 -4.68
CA TRP A 284 11.80 -21.40 -4.35
C TRP A 284 12.12 -21.95 -2.96
N SER A 285 11.22 -21.78 -1.99
CA SER A 285 11.52 -22.04 -0.58
C SER A 285 10.40 -22.80 0.13
N ASN A 286 10.75 -23.93 0.75
CA ASN A 286 9.90 -24.70 1.67
C ASN A 286 10.19 -24.30 3.14
N ASP A 287 10.41 -23.02 3.38
CA ASP A 287 10.68 -22.50 4.72
C ASP A 287 9.38 -22.46 5.54
N PRO A 288 9.34 -23.04 6.74
CA PRO A 288 8.12 -23.11 7.54
C PRO A 288 7.73 -21.80 8.23
N ILE A 289 8.62 -20.81 8.28
CA ILE A 289 8.45 -19.49 8.91
C ILE A 289 8.01 -18.45 7.88
N VAL A 290 8.60 -18.48 6.68
CA VAL A 290 8.32 -17.49 5.64
C VAL A 290 7.01 -17.82 4.91
N ASN A 291 6.11 -16.85 4.82
CA ASN A 291 4.91 -16.97 3.99
C ASN A 291 5.24 -16.58 2.54
N GLY A 292 5.84 -17.53 1.80
CA GLY A 292 6.27 -17.33 0.42
C GLY A 292 5.20 -17.69 -0.62
N THR A 293 5.59 -17.67 -1.89
CA THR A 293 4.70 -17.92 -3.04
C THR A 293 3.87 -19.20 -2.92
N ALA A 294 4.43 -20.30 -2.40
CA ALA A 294 3.69 -21.55 -2.27
C ALA A 294 2.53 -21.45 -1.26
N CYS A 295 2.75 -20.77 -0.13
CA CYS A 295 1.73 -20.53 0.88
C CYS A 295 0.62 -19.62 0.32
N HIS A 296 0.99 -18.60 -0.45
CA HIS A 296 0.04 -17.68 -1.08
C HIS A 296 -0.72 -18.29 -2.26
N THR A 297 -0.10 -19.17 -3.05
CA THR A 297 -0.85 -19.95 -4.06
C THR A 297 -1.91 -20.82 -3.40
N ILE A 298 -1.59 -21.46 -2.28
CA ILE A 298 -2.56 -22.25 -1.50
C ILE A 298 -3.69 -21.39 -0.95
N HIS A 299 -3.37 -20.16 -0.56
CA HIS A 299 -4.36 -19.17 -0.18
C HIS A 299 -5.34 -18.87 -1.33
N HIS A 300 -4.84 -18.60 -2.54
CA HIS A 300 -5.69 -18.38 -3.74
C HIS A 300 -6.47 -19.62 -4.20
N LEU A 301 -5.95 -20.83 -3.94
CA LEU A 301 -6.63 -22.08 -4.29
C LEU A 301 -7.74 -22.47 -3.32
N TYR A 302 -7.56 -22.21 -2.02
CA TYR A 302 -8.42 -22.75 -0.97
C TYR A 302 -9.09 -21.69 -0.10
N PHE A 303 -8.77 -20.41 -0.29
CA PHE A 303 -9.37 -19.20 0.32
C PHE A 303 -9.21 -19.06 1.84
N ASN A 304 -9.32 -20.15 2.60
CA ASN A 304 -9.48 -20.14 4.05
C ASN A 304 -8.17 -20.30 4.85
N TYR A 305 -7.01 -20.21 4.20
CA TYR A 305 -5.70 -20.51 4.80
C TYR A 305 -4.65 -19.47 4.44
N ASN A 306 -3.60 -19.36 5.25
CA ASN A 306 -2.38 -18.58 4.97
C ASN A 306 -2.63 -17.08 4.68
N TYR A 307 -3.27 -16.36 5.62
CA TYR A 307 -3.61 -14.94 5.48
C TYR A 307 -2.44 -13.98 5.75
N GLY A 308 -1.37 -14.44 6.39
CA GLY A 308 -0.19 -13.62 6.68
C GLY A 308 0.49 -13.09 5.41
N GLN A 309 1.22 -11.99 5.52
CA GLN A 309 1.90 -11.38 4.37
C GLN A 309 3.33 -11.88 4.26
N PHE A 310 4.09 -11.84 5.36
CA PHE A 310 5.52 -12.12 5.38
C PHE A 310 5.84 -13.44 6.07
N THR A 311 5.14 -13.75 7.16
CA THR A 311 5.44 -14.91 7.99
C THR A 311 4.20 -15.78 8.22
N THR A 312 4.43 -17.04 8.54
CA THR A 312 3.38 -18.01 8.91
C THR A 312 2.99 -17.90 10.38
N LEU A 313 3.61 -17.00 11.15
CA LEU A 313 3.44 -16.87 12.60
C LEU A 313 1.98 -16.67 12.98
N TRP A 314 1.32 -15.67 12.39
CA TRP A 314 -0.05 -15.31 12.73
C TRP A 314 -1.06 -16.34 12.24
N ASP A 315 -0.78 -17.00 11.11
CA ASP A 315 -1.57 -18.13 10.66
C ASP A 315 -1.50 -19.34 11.60
N ARG A 316 -0.33 -19.60 12.19
CA ARG A 316 -0.18 -20.67 13.18
C ARG A 316 -0.92 -20.33 14.47
N LEU A 317 -0.77 -19.10 14.96
CA LEU A 317 -1.46 -18.64 16.17
C LEU A 317 -2.99 -18.60 15.97
N GLY A 318 -3.45 -18.19 14.79
CA GLY A 318 -4.87 -18.09 14.46
C GLY A 318 -5.48 -19.34 13.84
N ASN A 319 -4.75 -20.46 13.82
CA ASN A 319 -5.15 -21.76 13.31
C ASN A 319 -5.66 -21.75 11.85
N SER A 320 -5.00 -20.97 11.00
CA SER A 320 -5.24 -20.86 9.55
C SER A 320 -4.04 -21.27 8.71
N TYR A 321 -2.97 -21.78 9.33
CA TYR A 321 -1.79 -22.23 8.60
C TYR A 321 -2.04 -23.55 7.87
N ARG A 322 -1.73 -23.58 6.58
CA ARG A 322 -1.70 -24.78 5.75
C ARG A 322 -0.35 -24.88 5.05
N ARG A 323 0.44 -25.89 5.45
CA ARG A 323 1.74 -26.18 4.83
C ARG A 323 1.56 -26.51 3.35
N PRO A 324 2.42 -25.97 2.47
CA PRO A 324 2.50 -26.42 1.09
C PRO A 324 2.92 -27.88 0.94
N ASP A 325 2.35 -28.54 -0.06
CA ASP A 325 2.71 -29.92 -0.40
C ASP A 325 4.12 -29.95 -1.01
N ASP A 326 4.87 -31.01 -0.77
CA ASP A 326 6.25 -31.12 -1.24
C ASP A 326 6.35 -31.11 -2.78
N SER A 327 5.26 -31.50 -3.48
CA SER A 327 5.15 -31.42 -4.94
C SER A 327 5.30 -30.00 -5.51
N PHE A 328 5.06 -28.94 -4.73
CA PHE A 328 5.29 -27.57 -5.16
C PHE A 328 6.77 -27.26 -5.36
N PHE A 329 7.66 -27.92 -4.62
CA PHE A 329 9.10 -27.61 -4.59
C PHE A 329 9.94 -28.52 -5.49
N VAL A 330 9.32 -29.54 -6.08
CA VAL A 330 9.98 -30.51 -6.94
C VAL A 330 9.65 -30.19 -8.40
N LYS A 331 10.67 -30.17 -9.27
CA LYS A 331 10.45 -30.13 -10.71
C LYS A 331 9.87 -31.45 -11.16
N ASN A 332 8.55 -31.49 -11.29
CA ASN A 332 7.82 -32.68 -11.70
C ASN A 332 7.91 -32.91 -13.21
N GLU A 333 7.82 -34.17 -13.63
CA GLU A 333 7.53 -34.50 -15.03
C GLU A 333 6.17 -33.92 -15.42
N LYS A 334 6.00 -33.61 -16.72
CA LYS A 334 4.79 -32.96 -17.24
C LYS A 334 3.49 -33.68 -16.82
N THR A 335 3.51 -35.01 -16.82
CA THR A 335 2.38 -35.87 -16.44
C THR A 335 1.99 -35.75 -14.96
N GLU A 336 2.97 -35.63 -14.07
CA GLU A 336 2.73 -35.45 -12.63
C GLU A 336 2.26 -34.02 -12.32
N GLU A 337 2.77 -33.02 -13.06
CA GLU A 337 2.31 -31.63 -12.98
C GLU A 337 0.83 -31.50 -13.43
N GLU A 338 0.45 -32.16 -14.52
CA GLU A 338 -0.95 -32.20 -14.98
C GLU A 338 -1.88 -32.89 -13.96
N LYS A 339 -1.43 -33.98 -13.32
CA LYS A 339 -2.19 -34.64 -12.25
C LYS A 339 -2.37 -33.72 -11.04
N MET A 340 -1.31 -33.02 -10.63
CA MET A 340 -1.35 -32.05 -9.54
C MET A 340 -2.34 -30.93 -9.84
N TRP A 341 -2.30 -30.32 -11.02
CA TRP A 341 -3.23 -29.26 -11.42
C TRP A 341 -4.68 -29.74 -11.48
N LYS A 342 -4.93 -30.98 -11.93
CA LYS A 342 -6.26 -31.58 -11.90
C LYS A 342 -6.79 -31.74 -10.47
N ASP A 343 -5.96 -32.22 -9.53
CA ASP A 343 -6.36 -32.36 -8.14
C ASP A 343 -6.59 -31.01 -7.44
N GLN A 344 -5.68 -30.05 -7.65
CA GLN A 344 -5.82 -28.67 -7.15
C GLN A 344 -7.10 -28.03 -7.66
N THR A 345 -7.34 -28.14 -8.98
CA THR A 345 -8.56 -27.62 -9.61
C THR A 345 -9.81 -28.26 -9.00
N ARG A 346 -9.84 -29.59 -8.85
CA ARG A 346 -10.99 -30.27 -8.25
C ARG A 346 -11.29 -29.76 -6.84
N LYS A 347 -10.26 -29.64 -5.99
CA LYS A 347 -10.42 -29.17 -4.60
C LYS A 347 -10.87 -27.71 -4.56
N MET A 348 -10.26 -26.85 -5.37
CA MET A 348 -10.63 -25.43 -5.48
C MET A 348 -12.09 -25.28 -5.90
N GLU A 349 -12.56 -26.03 -6.89
CA GLU A 349 -13.94 -25.95 -7.39
C GLU A 349 -14.98 -26.32 -6.33
N ILE A 350 -14.68 -27.30 -5.47
CA ILE A 350 -15.54 -27.67 -4.34
C ILE A 350 -15.66 -26.49 -3.38
N ILE A 351 -14.52 -25.95 -2.93
CA ILE A 351 -14.49 -24.85 -1.96
C ILE A 351 -15.11 -23.57 -2.55
N ARG A 352 -14.80 -23.24 -3.81
CA ARG A 352 -15.42 -22.11 -4.51
C ARG A 352 -16.94 -22.28 -4.58
N GLY A 353 -17.42 -23.49 -4.90
CA GLY A 353 -18.86 -23.78 -4.94
C GLY A 353 -19.56 -23.55 -3.59
N GLU A 354 -18.89 -23.85 -2.48
CA GLU A 354 -19.38 -23.58 -1.13
C GLU A 354 -19.38 -22.09 -0.78
N LEU A 355 -18.34 -21.34 -1.19
CA LEU A 355 -18.15 -19.93 -0.82
C LEU A 355 -18.87 -18.94 -1.74
N GLU A 356 -18.78 -19.15 -3.05
CA GLU A 356 -19.29 -18.23 -4.08
C GLU A 356 -20.62 -18.69 -4.69
N GLY A 357 -21.03 -19.94 -4.46
CA GLY A 357 -22.20 -20.54 -5.08
C GLY A 357 -21.98 -20.93 -6.55
N LYS A 358 -23.08 -20.99 -7.32
CA LYS A 358 -23.07 -21.47 -8.73
C LYS A 358 -22.74 -20.40 -9.77
N SER A 359 -22.72 -19.12 -9.38
CA SER A 359 -22.44 -18.01 -10.32
C SER A 359 -20.92 -17.78 -10.42
N ASP A 360 -20.35 -18.01 -11.60
CA ASP A 360 -18.94 -17.74 -11.90
C ASP A 360 -18.84 -16.83 -13.13
N ASP A 361 -18.16 -15.69 -12.98
CA ASP A 361 -17.90 -14.70 -14.04
C ASP A 361 -16.51 -14.90 -14.70
N ARG A 362 -15.79 -15.96 -14.31
CA ARG A 362 -14.48 -16.33 -14.86
C ARG A 362 -14.64 -17.02 -16.22
N VAL A 363 -13.82 -16.59 -17.19
CA VAL A 363 -13.72 -17.22 -18.51
C VAL A 363 -12.29 -17.75 -18.68
N TYR A 364 -12.15 -19.07 -18.65
CA TYR A 364 -10.87 -19.77 -18.78
C TYR A 364 -10.47 -19.95 -20.25
N ILE A 365 -9.18 -20.17 -20.51
CA ILE A 365 -8.72 -20.58 -21.83
C ILE A 365 -9.27 -22.00 -22.12
N GLU A 366 -9.81 -22.23 -23.31
CA GLU A 366 -10.26 -23.57 -23.73
C GLU A 366 -9.08 -24.55 -23.69
N GLU A 367 -9.31 -25.78 -23.21
CA GLU A 367 -8.30 -26.85 -23.29
C GLU A 367 -7.96 -27.07 -24.78
N LYS A 368 -6.69 -26.80 -25.14
CA LYS A 368 -6.16 -27.03 -26.50
C LYS A 368 -5.88 -28.49 -26.77
#